data_AF-A0A3G8WXK5-F1
#
_entry.id   AF-A0A3G8WXK5-F1
#
_cell.length_a   1.000
_cell.length_b   1.000
_cell.length_c   1.000
_cell.angle_alpha   90.00
_cell.angle_beta   90.00
_cell.angle_gamma   90.00
#
_symmetry.space_group_name_H-M   'P 1'
#
loop_
_entity.id
_entity.type
_entity.pdbx_description
1 polymer ?
#
loop_
_entity_poly.entity_id
_entity_poly.type
_entity_poly.pdbx_seq_one_letter_code
_entity_poly.pdbx_strand_id
1 'polypeptide(L)'
;MKIYYEKIDIFRYFYIVLILLCSCKKKDDVQYYQFIKSYCAYVTVGGVVGIREKCFAAGERVEGNQINNNTILIRIAAHRNENDQPPYSNSYQEFLEVPAENLKFVGD
;
A
#
# COMPACT_ATOMS: atom_id res chain seq x y z
N MET A 1 -0.41 12.15 61.59
CA MET A 1 0.35 11.63 60.43
C MET A 1 -0.43 10.45 59.87
N LYS A 2 -1.33 10.68 58.90
CA LYS A 2 -2.16 9.62 58.29
C LYS A 2 -1.64 9.35 56.89
N ILE A 3 -1.05 8.17 56.71
CA ILE A 3 -0.58 7.65 55.44
C ILE A 3 -1.82 7.21 54.67
N TYR A 4 -2.21 7.96 53.64
CA TYR A 4 -3.28 7.56 52.73
C TYR A 4 -2.68 6.58 51.73
N TYR A 5 -3.11 5.32 51.82
CA TYR A 5 -2.89 4.30 50.80
C TYR A 5 -3.45 4.81 49.47
N GLU A 6 -2.57 5.10 48.52
CA GLU A 6 -2.94 5.27 47.12
C GLU A 6 -3.53 3.94 46.64
N LYS A 7 -4.86 3.92 46.46
CA LYS A 7 -5.50 2.94 45.58
C LYS A 7 -5.03 3.26 44.17
N ILE A 8 -3.86 2.75 43.82
CA ILE A 8 -3.28 2.86 42.49
C ILE A 8 -4.31 2.31 41.51
N ASP A 9 -4.75 3.19 40.60
CA ASP A 9 -5.78 2.97 39.59
C ASP A 9 -5.47 1.77 38.69
N ILE A 10 -5.81 0.57 39.14
CA ILE A 10 -5.74 -0.69 38.35
C ILE A 10 -6.52 -0.51 37.04
N PHE A 11 -7.64 0.23 37.07
CA PHE A 11 -8.44 0.56 35.89
C PHE A 11 -7.67 1.37 34.84
N ARG A 12 -6.78 2.25 35.27
CA ARG A 12 -6.02 3.13 34.36
C ARG A 12 -4.87 2.38 33.69
N TYR A 13 -4.26 1.42 34.37
CA TYR A 13 -3.28 0.51 33.77
C TYR A 13 -3.91 -0.49 32.79
N PHE A 14 -5.11 -0.99 33.09
CA PHE A 14 -5.83 -1.89 32.18
C PHE A 14 -6.12 -1.23 30.82
N TYR A 15 -6.46 0.05 30.82
CA TYR A 15 -6.72 0.81 29.59
C TYR A 15 -5.47 0.96 28.70
N ILE A 16 -4.29 1.12 29.29
CA ILE A 16 -3.01 1.22 28.56
C ILE A 16 -2.65 -0.11 27.90
N VAL A 17 -2.87 -1.23 28.59
CA VAL A 17 -2.64 -2.58 28.04
C VAL A 17 -3.59 -2.88 26.89
N LEU A 18 -4.85 -2.43 26.96
CA LEU A 18 -5.82 -2.62 25.90
C LEU A 18 -5.43 -1.91 24.59
N ILE A 19 -4.84 -0.72 24.66
CA ILE A 19 -4.38 0.03 23.48
C ILE A 19 -3.22 -0.69 22.79
N LEU A 20 -2.32 -1.33 23.55
CA LEU A 20 -1.16 -2.04 23.00
C LEU A 20 -1.55 -3.32 22.25
N LEU A 21 -2.64 -4.00 22.65
CA LEU A 21 -3.10 -5.24 22.02
C LEU A 21 -3.84 -5.02 20.69
N CYS A 22 -4.27 -3.79 20.38
CA CYS A 22 -4.93 -3.48 19.10
C CYS A 22 -3.96 -3.27 17.93
N SER A 23 -2.65 -3.36 18.15
CA SER A 23 -1.65 -3.21 17.08
C SER A 23 -1.41 -4.52 16.31
N CYS A 24 -2.49 -5.19 15.89
CA CYS A 24 -2.39 -6.31 14.97
C CYS A 24 -2.29 -5.76 13.54
N LYS A 25 -1.06 -5.60 13.04
CA LYS A 25 -0.85 -5.27 11.62
C LYS A 25 -1.22 -6.51 10.79
N LYS A 26 -2.25 -6.41 9.95
CA LYS A 26 -2.45 -7.41 8.89
C LYS A 26 -1.22 -7.38 8.00
N LYS A 27 -0.61 -8.54 7.78
CA LYS A 27 0.40 -8.72 6.75
C LYS A 27 -0.36 -8.66 5.43
N ASP A 28 -0.08 -7.64 4.61
CA ASP A 28 -0.64 -7.58 3.26
C ASP A 28 -0.09 -8.78 2.49
N ASP A 29 -0.98 -9.67 2.06
CA ASP A 29 -0.64 -10.74 1.12
C ASP A 29 -0.32 -10.08 -0.22
N VAL A 30 0.89 -10.27 -0.71
CA VAL A 30 1.36 -9.64 -1.95
C VAL A 30 0.90 -10.52 -3.10
N GLN A 31 -0.08 -10.06 -3.86
CA GLN A 31 -0.53 -10.75 -5.07
C GLN A 31 0.20 -10.20 -6.30
N TYR A 32 0.56 -11.10 -7.21
CA TYR A 32 1.15 -10.76 -8.50
C TYR A 32 0.17 -10.95 -9.65
N TYR A 33 0.20 -10.00 -10.57
CA TYR A 33 -0.57 -10.00 -11.80
C TYR A 33 0.35 -9.84 -13.00
N GLN A 34 -0.06 -10.36 -14.15
CA GLN A 34 0.66 -10.24 -15.40
C GLN A 34 -0.23 -9.58 -16.45
N PHE A 35 0.29 -8.59 -17.16
CA PHE A 35 -0.41 -7.95 -18.27
C PHE A 35 -0.60 -8.94 -19.43
N ILE A 36 -1.84 -9.10 -19.90
CA ILE A 36 -2.14 -9.99 -21.04
C ILE A 36 -1.92 -9.30 -22.40
N LYS A 37 -1.94 -7.96 -22.42
CA LYS A 37 -1.66 -7.10 -23.56
C LYS A 37 -0.94 -5.83 -23.09
N SER A 38 -0.31 -5.10 -24.00
CA SER A 38 0.31 -3.82 -23.68
C SER A 38 -0.73 -2.83 -23.15
N TYR A 39 -0.40 -2.11 -22.08
CA TYR A 39 -1.30 -1.15 -21.45
C TYR A 39 -0.55 0.15 -21.17
N CYS A 40 -1.06 1.28 -21.63
CA CYS A 40 -0.51 2.59 -21.31
C CYS A 40 -1.54 3.40 -20.53
N ALA A 41 -1.07 4.11 -19.52
CA ALA A 41 -1.90 5.00 -18.71
C ALA A 41 -1.14 6.29 -18.38
N TYR A 42 -1.89 7.38 -18.24
CA TYR A 42 -1.36 8.62 -17.71
C TYR A 42 -1.27 8.51 -16.19
N VAL A 43 -0.08 8.77 -15.66
CA VAL A 43 0.26 8.73 -14.24
C VAL A 43 0.80 10.08 -13.82
N THR A 44 0.50 10.49 -12.59
CA THR A 44 1.10 11.69 -12.02
C THR A 44 2.50 11.37 -11.54
N VAL A 45 3.47 12.23 -11.84
CA VAL A 45 4.80 12.20 -11.24
C VAL A 45 4.86 13.35 -10.22
N GLY A 46 5.40 13.13 -9.02
CA GLY A 46 5.60 14.19 -8.04
C GLY A 46 6.74 15.10 -8.45
N GLY A 47 6.67 16.41 -8.16
CA GLY A 47 7.74 17.40 -8.46
C GLY A 47 7.41 18.40 -9.57
N VAL A 48 8.43 18.85 -10.31
CA VAL A 48 8.31 19.74 -11.50
C VAL A 48 7.68 19.02 -12.69
N VAL A 49 7.70 17.69 -12.66
CA VAL A 49 7.27 16.81 -13.73
C VAL A 49 5.82 16.42 -13.47
N GLY A 50 4.87 16.97 -14.22
CA GLY A 50 3.42 16.73 -14.07
C GLY A 50 2.96 15.34 -14.54
N ILE A 51 1.87 15.30 -15.32
CA ILE A 51 1.30 14.06 -15.85
C ILE A 51 2.22 13.48 -16.94
N ARG A 52 2.53 12.18 -16.88
CA ARG A 52 3.28 11.44 -17.91
C ARG A 52 2.59 10.14 -18.27
N GLU A 53 2.84 9.66 -19.49
CA GLU A 53 2.43 8.32 -19.90
C GLU A 53 3.38 7.25 -19.36
N LYS A 54 2.82 6.15 -18.84
CA LYS A 54 3.54 4.94 -18.45
C LYS A 54 2.94 3.75 -19.18
N CYS A 55 3.79 3.01 -19.87
CA CYS A 55 3.40 1.82 -20.62
C CYS A 55 3.96 0.55 -19.99
N PHE A 56 3.14 -0.49 -19.94
CA PHE A 56 3.45 -1.83 -19.48
C PHE A 56 3.40 -2.77 -20.67
N ALA A 57 4.40 -3.64 -20.78
CA ALA A 57 4.47 -4.63 -21.86
C ALA A 57 3.53 -5.81 -21.59
N ALA A 58 3.08 -6.47 -22.66
CA ALA A 58 2.44 -7.78 -22.51
C ALA A 58 3.43 -8.76 -21.86
N GLY A 59 2.98 -9.47 -20.83
CA GLY A 59 3.81 -10.36 -20.05
C GLY A 59 4.53 -9.71 -18.86
N GLU A 60 4.45 -8.38 -18.70
CA GLU A 60 5.04 -7.70 -17.56
C GLU A 60 4.30 -8.07 -16.26
N ARG A 61 5.06 -8.37 -15.19
CA ARG A 61 4.52 -8.75 -13.88
C ARG A 61 4.54 -7.55 -12.95
N VAL A 62 3.44 -7.35 -12.24
CA VAL A 62 3.26 -6.25 -11.29
C VAL A 62 2.62 -6.77 -10.01
N GLU A 63 2.95 -6.13 -8.90
CA GLU A 63 2.26 -6.35 -7.63
C GLU A 63 0.94 -5.59 -7.66
N GLY A 64 -0.12 -6.18 -7.12
CA GLY A 64 -1.39 -5.49 -7.01
C GLY A 64 -2.35 -6.19 -6.08
N ASN A 65 -3.51 -5.58 -5.88
CA ASN A 65 -4.61 -6.15 -5.12
C ASN A 65 -5.93 -5.91 -5.87
N GLN A 66 -6.80 -6.91 -5.88
CA GLN A 66 -8.14 -6.73 -6.41
C GLN A 66 -8.97 -5.85 -5.47
N ILE A 67 -9.42 -4.69 -5.94
CA ILE A 67 -10.24 -3.76 -5.15
C ILE A 67 -11.75 -3.91 -5.46
N ASN A 68 -12.09 -4.42 -6.64
CA ASN A 68 -13.46 -4.80 -7.02
C ASN A 68 -13.44 -5.84 -8.15
N ASN A 69 -14.60 -6.32 -8.59
CA ASN A 69 -14.71 -7.37 -9.61
C ASN A 69 -14.04 -7.01 -10.95
N ASN A 70 -13.90 -5.72 -11.26
CA ASN A 70 -13.45 -5.25 -12.57
C ASN A 70 -12.13 -4.47 -12.51
N THR A 71 -11.53 -4.27 -11.33
CA THR A 71 -10.40 -3.35 -11.14
C THR A 71 -9.37 -3.97 -10.21
N ILE A 72 -8.13 -3.93 -10.66
CA ILE A 72 -6.95 -4.32 -9.88
C ILE A 72 -6.14 -3.05 -9.65
N LEU A 73 -5.84 -2.79 -8.38
CA LEU A 73 -4.95 -1.70 -7.98
C LEU A 73 -3.52 -2.23 -7.98
N ILE A 74 -2.73 -1.85 -8.97
CA ILE A 74 -1.33 -2.28 -9.10
C ILE A 74 -0.39 -1.23 -8.51
N ARG A 75 0.76 -1.65 -7.98
CA ARG A 75 1.83 -0.74 -7.52
C ARG A 75 2.78 -0.48 -8.68
N ILE A 76 3.05 0.80 -8.99
CA ILE A 76 3.83 1.20 -10.18
C ILE A 76 5.08 2.03 -9.86
N ALA A 77 5.26 2.49 -8.62
CA ALA A 77 6.50 3.17 -8.20
C ALA A 77 7.62 2.14 -7.98
N ALA A 78 8.80 2.41 -8.54
CA ALA A 78 9.82 1.42 -8.90
C ALA A 78 10.60 0.77 -7.73
N HIS A 79 10.44 1.20 -6.48
CA HIS A 79 11.32 0.72 -5.41
C HIS A 79 10.57 0.50 -4.09
N ARG A 80 10.36 -0.76 -3.72
CA ARG A 80 9.88 -1.16 -2.38
C ARG A 80 10.73 -0.54 -1.25
N ASN A 81 12.03 -0.35 -1.48
CA ASN A 81 12.97 0.16 -0.46
C ASN A 81 13.07 1.70 -0.41
N GLU A 82 12.71 2.41 -1.48
CA GLU A 82 12.78 3.87 -1.53
C GLU A 82 11.39 4.52 -1.30
N ASN A 83 10.31 3.73 -1.27
CA ASN A 83 9.01 4.18 -0.80
C ASN A 83 8.95 4.38 0.74
N ASP A 84 9.93 3.87 1.49
CA ASP A 84 10.15 4.25 2.89
C ASP A 84 10.95 5.56 3.02
N GLN A 85 11.47 6.10 1.90
CA GLN A 85 12.10 7.42 1.85
C GLN A 85 11.07 8.50 1.49
N PRO A 86 11.29 9.76 1.90
CA PRO A 86 10.37 10.86 1.60
C PRO A 86 10.13 10.99 0.09
N PRO A 87 8.92 11.38 -0.35
CA PRO A 87 8.61 11.50 -1.77
C PRO A 87 9.59 12.48 -2.45
N TYR A 88 10.38 11.97 -3.39
CA TYR A 88 11.28 12.79 -4.22
C TYR A 88 10.52 13.33 -5.44
N SER A 89 11.05 14.41 -6.02
CA SER A 89 10.49 15.13 -7.17
C SER A 89 10.49 14.38 -8.51
N ASN A 90 10.73 13.08 -8.49
CA ASN A 90 10.71 12.18 -9.64
C ASN A 90 9.91 10.89 -9.38
N SER A 91 9.23 10.79 -8.23
CA SER A 91 8.44 9.60 -7.89
C SER A 91 7.12 9.57 -8.66
N TYR A 92 6.81 8.43 -9.28
CA TYR A 92 5.48 8.18 -9.82
C TYR A 92 4.45 8.07 -8.70
N GLN A 93 3.18 8.37 -9.02
CA GLN A 93 2.01 7.87 -8.29
C GLN A 93 2.26 6.42 -7.85
N GLU A 94 1.98 6.11 -6.59
CA GLU A 94 2.32 4.80 -6.04
C GLU A 94 1.50 3.66 -6.66
N PHE A 95 0.21 3.91 -6.89
CA PHE A 95 -0.76 2.90 -7.31
C PHE A 95 -1.50 3.30 -8.57
N LEU A 96 -1.78 2.36 -9.46
CA LEU A 96 -2.56 2.56 -10.67
C LEU A 96 -3.74 1.60 -10.69
N GLU A 97 -4.93 2.12 -10.95
CA GLU A 97 -6.10 1.29 -11.20
C GLU A 97 -6.08 0.78 -12.64
N VAL A 98 -6.16 -0.54 -12.80
CA VAL A 98 -6.13 -1.21 -14.09
C VAL A 98 -7.38 -2.09 -14.22
N PRO A 99 -8.12 -2.02 -15.34
CA PRO A 99 -9.24 -2.90 -15.56
C PRO A 99 -8.78 -4.36 -15.56
N ALA A 100 -9.47 -5.22 -14.80
CA ALA A 100 -9.08 -6.61 -14.56
C ALA A 100 -8.94 -7.43 -15.85
N GLU A 101 -9.68 -7.07 -16.91
CA GLU A 101 -9.56 -7.66 -18.24
C GLU A 101 -8.16 -7.52 -18.88
N ASN A 102 -7.32 -6.61 -18.39
CA ASN A 102 -5.95 -6.41 -18.91
C ASN A 102 -4.91 -7.25 -18.17
N LEU A 103 -5.30 -7.94 -17.11
CA LEU A 103 -4.40 -8.63 -16.19
C LEU A 103 -4.86 -10.07 -15.95
N LYS A 104 -3.90 -10.95 -15.69
CA LYS A 104 -4.17 -12.30 -15.16
C LYS A 104 -3.44 -12.47 -13.84
N PHE A 105 -4.12 -13.08 -12.86
CA PHE A 105 -3.49 -13.47 -11.60
C PHE A 105 -2.43 -14.53 -11.85
N VAL A 106 -1.25 -14.39 -11.24
CA VAL A 106 -0.11 -15.31 -11.39
C VAL A 106 0.42 -15.86 -10.06
N GLY A 107 -0.23 -15.59 -8.93
CA GLY A 107 0.12 -16.13 -7.61
C GLY A 107 0.67 -15.08 -6.64
N ASP A 108 1.10 -15.58 -5.48
CA ASP A 108 1.75 -14.85 -4.38
C ASP A 108 3.27 -15.13 -4.34
#